data_AF-Q9H614-F1
#
_entry.id   AF-Q9H614-F1
#
_cell.length_a   1.000
_cell.length_b   1.000
_cell.length_c   1.000
_cell.angle_alpha   90.00
_cell.angle_beta   90.00
_cell.angle_gamma   90.00
#
_symmetry.space_group_name_H-M   'P 1'
#
loop_
_entity.id
_entity.type
_entity.pdbx_description
1 polymer ?
#
loop_
_entity_poly.entity_id
_entity_poly.type
_entity_poly.pdbx_seq_one_letter_code
_entity_poly.pdbx_strand_id
1 'polypeptide(L)'
;MQEFARRYFRRSQALLGQTDGGAAGKDTDSLVQYTKAPIQESLLSLSDDVSKLAVASFLALMRFMGDQSKPRGKDEMDLLYELLKLCQQEKLRDEIYCQVIKQVTGHPRPEHCTRGWSFLSLLTGFFPPSTRLMPYLTKFLQDSGPSQELARSSQEHLQRTVKYGGRRRMPPPGEMKAFLKGQAIRLLLIHLPGGVDYRTNIQTFTVAAEVQEELCRQMGITEPQEVQEFALFLIKEKSQLVRPLQPAECLNSVVVDQDVSLHSRRLHWETPLHFDNSTYISTHYSQVLWDYLQGKLPVSAKADAQLARLAALQHLSKANRNTPSGQDLLAYVPKQLQRQVNTASIKNLMGQELRRLEGHSPQEAQISFIEAMSQLPLFGYTVYGVLRVSMQALSGPTLLGLNRQHLILMDPSSQSLYCRIALKSLQRLHLLSPLEEKGPPGLEVNYGSADNPQTIWFELPQAQELLYTTVFLIDSSASCTEWPSIN
;
A
#
# COMPACT_ATOMS: atom_id res chain seq x y z
N MET A 1 -14.25 -26.69 -15.42
CA MET A 1 -13.04 -26.97 -16.24
C MET A 1 -13.27 -27.90 -17.43
N GLN A 2 -14.04 -29.00 -17.29
CA GLN A 2 -14.37 -29.85 -18.44
C GLN A 2 -14.99 -29.09 -19.62
N GLU A 3 -15.98 -28.23 -19.33
CA GLU A 3 -16.61 -27.32 -20.32
C GLU A 3 -15.58 -26.46 -21.07
N PHE A 4 -14.62 -25.90 -20.35
CA PHE A 4 -13.55 -25.09 -20.93
C PHE A 4 -12.65 -25.93 -21.84
N ALA A 5 -12.23 -27.11 -21.37
CA ALA A 5 -11.41 -28.02 -22.16
C ALA A 5 -12.09 -28.43 -23.47
N ARG A 6 -13.40 -28.73 -23.44
CA ARG A 6 -14.17 -29.06 -24.64
C ARG A 6 -14.12 -27.96 -25.71
N ARG A 7 -14.10 -26.70 -25.30
CA ARG A 7 -14.13 -25.54 -26.21
C ARG A 7 -12.73 -25.12 -26.69
N TYR A 8 -11.73 -25.21 -25.82
CA TYR A 8 -10.44 -24.55 -26.04
C TYR A 8 -9.23 -25.49 -26.11
N PHE A 9 -9.35 -26.77 -25.73
CA PHE A 9 -8.23 -27.70 -25.86
C PHE A 9 -8.09 -28.23 -27.29
N ARG A 10 -6.86 -28.34 -27.77
CA ARG A 10 -6.53 -28.84 -29.12
C ARG A 10 -7.16 -30.19 -29.42
N ARG A 11 -7.02 -31.15 -28.50
CA ARG A 11 -7.54 -32.51 -28.66
C ARG A 11 -9.06 -32.52 -28.85
N SER A 12 -9.78 -31.61 -28.20
CA SER A 12 -11.23 -31.47 -28.38
C SER A 12 -11.59 -30.89 -29.75
N GLN A 13 -10.84 -29.89 -30.21
CA GLN A 13 -11.03 -29.31 -31.55
C GLN A 13 -10.71 -30.32 -32.67
N ALA A 14 -9.70 -31.17 -32.48
CA ALA A 14 -9.37 -32.27 -33.39
C ALA A 14 -10.49 -33.34 -33.43
N LEU A 15 -11.11 -33.64 -32.28
CA LEU A 15 -12.24 -34.58 -32.17
C LEU A 15 -13.53 -34.02 -32.79
N LEU A 16 -13.80 -32.70 -32.65
CA LEU A 16 -14.95 -32.04 -33.28
C LEU A 16 -14.87 -32.01 -34.82
N GLY A 17 -13.66 -32.09 -35.38
CA GLY A 17 -13.44 -32.23 -36.83
C GLY A 17 -13.66 -33.64 -37.37
N GLN A 18 -13.84 -34.65 -36.50
CA GLN A 18 -14.13 -36.03 -36.86
C GLN A 18 -15.59 -36.34 -36.48
N THR A 19 -16.53 -36.12 -37.40
CA THR A 19 -17.92 -36.56 -37.25
C THR A 19 -18.00 -38.07 -37.42
N ASP A 20 -17.90 -38.83 -36.33
CA ASP A 20 -18.52 -40.16 -36.23
C ASP A 20 -18.90 -40.49 -34.78
N GLY A 21 -20.16 -40.88 -34.60
CA GLY A 21 -20.84 -40.98 -33.31
C GLY A 21 -20.46 -42.22 -32.49
N GLY A 22 -20.55 -42.07 -31.16
CA GLY A 22 -20.70 -43.19 -30.22
C GLY A 22 -19.70 -43.26 -29.07
N ALA A 23 -18.47 -42.74 -29.22
CA ALA A 23 -17.40 -42.86 -28.21
C ALA A 23 -16.98 -41.53 -27.55
N ALA A 24 -17.56 -40.40 -27.94
CA ALA A 24 -17.11 -39.06 -27.52
C ALA A 24 -17.31 -38.77 -26.02
N GLY A 25 -18.29 -39.41 -25.35
CA GLY A 25 -18.63 -39.12 -23.96
C GLY A 25 -17.51 -39.45 -22.96
N LYS A 26 -16.90 -40.64 -23.06
CA LYS A 26 -15.88 -41.14 -22.11
C LYS A 26 -14.50 -40.47 -22.28
N ASP A 27 -14.13 -40.06 -23.48
CA ASP A 27 -12.81 -39.46 -23.73
C ASP A 27 -12.75 -37.99 -23.26
N THR A 28 -13.90 -37.28 -23.22
CA THR A 28 -13.95 -35.88 -22.78
C THR A 28 -13.69 -35.67 -21.29
N ASP A 29 -14.05 -36.64 -20.44
CA ASP A 29 -13.77 -36.57 -19.00
C ASP A 29 -12.27 -36.70 -18.69
N SER A 30 -11.51 -37.37 -19.57
CA SER A 30 -10.06 -37.57 -19.43
C SER A 30 -9.23 -36.30 -19.73
N LEU A 31 -9.80 -35.33 -20.45
CA LEU A 31 -9.08 -34.14 -20.94
C LEU A 31 -8.46 -33.34 -19.79
N VAL A 32 -9.19 -33.22 -18.68
CA VAL A 32 -8.79 -32.48 -17.49
C VAL A 32 -8.27 -33.36 -16.36
N GLN A 33 -8.14 -34.67 -16.56
CA GLN A 33 -7.64 -35.60 -15.54
C GLN A 33 -6.13 -35.78 -15.62
N TYR A 34 -5.54 -36.19 -14.50
CA TYR A 34 -4.11 -36.48 -14.36
C TYR A 34 -3.60 -37.41 -15.47
N THR A 35 -2.39 -37.12 -15.94
CA THR A 35 -1.67 -37.98 -16.87
C THR A 35 -0.26 -38.26 -16.38
N LYS A 36 0.16 -39.54 -16.46
CA LYS A 36 1.50 -39.99 -16.08
C LYS A 36 2.58 -39.63 -17.11
N ALA A 37 2.21 -39.52 -18.38
CA ALA A 37 3.15 -39.21 -19.47
C ALA A 37 3.23 -37.69 -19.70
N PRO A 38 4.42 -37.14 -20.04
CA PRO A 38 4.54 -35.76 -20.48
C PRO A 38 3.72 -35.49 -21.75
N ILE A 39 3.10 -34.32 -21.84
CA ILE A 39 2.43 -33.87 -23.06
C ILE A 39 3.45 -33.63 -24.18
N GLN A 40 3.02 -33.83 -25.43
CA GLN A 40 3.86 -33.60 -26.63
C GLN A 40 3.55 -32.26 -27.32
N GLU A 41 2.41 -31.67 -27.00
CA GLU A 41 1.97 -30.35 -27.46
C GLU A 41 1.17 -29.65 -26.36
N SER A 42 0.99 -28.34 -26.48
CA SER A 42 0.15 -27.55 -25.56
C SER A 42 -1.29 -28.09 -25.46
N LEU A 43 -1.90 -27.94 -24.28
CA LEU A 43 -3.31 -28.24 -24.08
C LEU A 43 -4.19 -27.29 -24.90
N LEU A 44 -3.87 -25.99 -24.86
CA LEU A 44 -4.54 -24.94 -25.62
C LEU A 44 -4.01 -24.81 -27.05
N SER A 45 -4.83 -24.27 -27.95
CA SER A 45 -4.40 -23.92 -29.31
C SER A 45 -3.51 -22.66 -29.28
N LEU A 46 -2.19 -22.88 -29.27
CA LEU A 46 -1.14 -21.85 -29.22
C LEU A 46 -0.28 -21.91 -30.49
N SER A 47 0.52 -20.87 -30.77
CA SER A 47 1.53 -20.96 -31.83
C SER A 47 2.59 -22.01 -31.50
N ASP A 48 3.30 -22.53 -32.50
CA ASP A 48 4.26 -23.63 -32.32
C ASP A 48 5.37 -23.29 -31.33
N ASP A 49 5.90 -22.07 -31.37
CA ASP A 49 6.95 -21.64 -30.44
C ASP A 49 6.46 -21.57 -28.99
N VAL A 50 5.23 -21.12 -28.78
CA VAL A 50 4.61 -21.09 -27.44
C VAL A 50 4.25 -22.51 -27.00
N SER A 51 3.83 -23.38 -27.93
CA SER A 51 3.54 -24.79 -27.67
C SER A 51 4.77 -25.55 -27.16
N LYS A 52 5.96 -25.29 -27.72
CA LYS A 52 7.22 -25.86 -27.22
C LYS A 52 7.49 -25.45 -25.77
N LEU A 53 7.25 -24.17 -25.44
CA LEU A 53 7.40 -23.69 -24.06
C LEU A 53 6.35 -24.29 -23.12
N ALA A 54 5.13 -24.53 -23.60
CA ALA A 54 4.08 -25.22 -22.83
C ALA A 54 4.45 -26.67 -22.51
N VAL A 55 5.06 -27.39 -23.47
CA VAL A 55 5.59 -28.75 -23.22
C VAL A 55 6.68 -28.71 -22.15
N ALA A 56 7.58 -27.72 -22.24
CA ALA A 56 8.62 -27.52 -21.23
C ALA A 56 8.04 -27.17 -19.84
N SER A 57 7.00 -26.34 -19.76
CA SER A 57 6.33 -25.99 -18.51
C SER A 57 5.64 -27.19 -17.88
N PHE A 58 5.00 -28.05 -18.68
CA PHE A 58 4.37 -29.27 -18.18
C PHE A 58 5.40 -30.23 -17.58
N LEU A 59 6.53 -30.43 -18.27
CA LEU A 59 7.62 -31.27 -17.74
C LEU A 59 8.24 -30.67 -16.48
N ALA A 60 8.41 -29.36 -16.41
CA ALA A 60 8.89 -28.66 -15.22
C ALA A 60 7.91 -28.83 -14.04
N LEU A 61 6.60 -28.70 -14.29
CA LEU A 61 5.55 -28.98 -13.30
C LEU A 61 5.62 -30.42 -12.80
N MET A 62 5.71 -31.41 -13.70
CA MET A 62 5.80 -32.83 -13.29
C MET A 62 7.06 -33.12 -12.46
N ARG A 63 8.20 -32.51 -12.80
CA ARG A 63 9.43 -32.61 -12.01
C ARG A 63 9.25 -31.97 -10.63
N PHE A 64 8.63 -30.79 -10.58
CA PHE A 64 8.31 -30.13 -9.33
C PHE A 64 7.29 -30.92 -8.52
N MET A 65 6.32 -31.63 -9.10
CA MET A 65 5.38 -32.47 -8.35
C MET A 65 6.01 -33.79 -7.89
N GLY A 66 7.11 -34.22 -8.52
CA GLY A 66 7.80 -35.48 -8.22
C GLY A 66 7.38 -36.64 -9.13
N ASP A 67 6.55 -36.37 -10.15
CA ASP A 67 6.10 -37.36 -11.14
C ASP A 67 7.19 -37.75 -12.14
N GLN A 68 8.20 -36.89 -12.30
CA GLN A 68 9.35 -37.09 -13.20
C GLN A 68 10.66 -36.90 -12.44
N SER A 69 11.72 -37.56 -12.92
CA SER A 69 13.04 -37.45 -12.30
C SER A 69 13.58 -36.02 -12.43
N LYS A 70 14.14 -35.52 -11.32
CA LYS A 70 14.78 -34.21 -11.28
C LYS A 70 16.13 -34.24 -12.02
N PRO A 71 16.53 -33.17 -12.71
CA PRO A 71 17.87 -33.03 -13.25
C PRO A 71 18.94 -33.11 -12.16
N ARG A 72 20.13 -33.60 -12.49
CA ARG A 72 21.27 -33.65 -11.54
C ARG A 72 21.61 -32.23 -11.07
N GLY A 73 21.83 -32.08 -9.77
CA GLY A 73 22.24 -30.82 -9.16
C GLY A 73 21.12 -29.80 -8.91
N LYS A 74 19.88 -30.04 -9.36
CA LYS A 74 18.74 -29.17 -9.04
C LYS A 74 18.01 -29.64 -7.78
N ASP A 75 17.67 -28.70 -6.91
CA ASP A 75 16.80 -28.93 -5.77
C ASP A 75 15.32 -28.59 -6.08
N GLU A 76 14.44 -28.72 -5.09
CA GLU A 76 13.02 -28.40 -5.25
C GLU A 76 12.77 -26.90 -5.53
N MET A 77 13.58 -26.02 -4.95
CA MET A 77 13.45 -24.58 -5.10
C MET A 77 13.85 -24.15 -6.52
N ASP A 78 14.93 -24.71 -7.04
CA ASP A 78 15.39 -24.46 -8.42
C ASP A 78 14.29 -24.78 -9.43
N LEU A 79 13.63 -25.93 -9.26
CA LEU A 79 12.53 -26.36 -10.11
C LEU A 79 11.32 -25.42 -10.00
N LEU A 80 10.99 -24.97 -8.80
CA LEU A 80 9.89 -24.04 -8.57
C LEU A 80 10.14 -22.66 -9.19
N TYR A 81 11.34 -22.09 -9.01
CA TYR A 81 11.69 -20.79 -9.60
C TYR A 81 11.78 -20.87 -11.12
N GLU A 82 12.27 -21.97 -11.69
CA GLU A 82 12.23 -22.22 -13.14
C GLU A 82 10.79 -22.22 -13.68
N LEU A 83 9.89 -22.91 -12.98
CA LEU A 83 8.47 -22.95 -13.35
C LEU A 83 7.79 -21.57 -13.21
N LEU A 84 8.06 -20.84 -12.13
CA LEU A 84 7.55 -19.46 -11.95
C LEU A 84 8.09 -18.49 -13.01
N LYS A 85 9.33 -18.68 -13.48
CA LYS A 85 9.90 -17.90 -14.59
C LYS A 85 9.14 -18.14 -15.90
N LEU A 86 8.69 -19.37 -16.17
CA LEU A 86 7.84 -19.66 -17.33
C LEU A 86 6.48 -18.95 -17.22
N CYS A 87 5.92 -18.82 -16.01
CA CYS A 87 4.65 -18.12 -15.77
C CYS A 87 4.70 -16.60 -16.03
N GLN A 88 5.89 -16.01 -16.07
CA GLN A 88 6.06 -14.60 -16.45
C GLN A 88 5.67 -14.35 -17.90
N GLN A 89 5.74 -15.37 -18.77
CA GLN A 89 5.28 -15.30 -20.15
C GLN A 89 3.76 -15.27 -20.21
N GLU A 90 3.16 -14.12 -20.54
CA GLU A 90 1.71 -13.92 -20.45
C GLU A 90 0.92 -14.93 -21.30
N LYS A 91 1.45 -15.25 -22.48
CA LYS A 91 0.85 -16.20 -23.44
C LYS A 91 0.79 -17.64 -22.90
N LEU A 92 1.53 -17.97 -21.84
CA LEU A 92 1.55 -19.29 -21.21
C LEU A 92 0.69 -19.37 -19.95
N ARG A 93 0.22 -18.26 -19.39
CA ARG A 93 -0.45 -18.26 -18.07
C ARG A 93 -1.68 -19.19 -18.03
N ASP A 94 -2.59 -19.02 -18.98
CA ASP A 94 -3.80 -19.86 -19.07
C ASP A 94 -3.47 -21.33 -19.31
N GLU A 95 -2.45 -21.59 -20.14
CA GLU A 95 -1.97 -22.94 -20.41
C GLU A 95 -1.43 -23.58 -19.13
N ILE A 96 -0.56 -22.90 -18.40
CA ILE A 96 0.00 -23.39 -17.13
C ILE A 96 -1.11 -23.62 -16.11
N TYR A 97 -2.09 -22.72 -15.98
CA TYR A 97 -3.27 -22.98 -15.14
C TYR A 97 -3.98 -24.28 -15.53
N CYS A 98 -4.22 -24.50 -16.82
CA CYS A 98 -4.86 -25.73 -17.32
C CYS A 98 -4.01 -26.97 -17.02
N GLN A 99 -2.69 -26.88 -17.19
CA GLN A 99 -1.74 -27.95 -16.90
C GLN A 99 -1.74 -28.35 -15.42
N VAL A 100 -1.74 -27.36 -14.52
CA VAL A 100 -1.78 -27.61 -13.07
C VAL A 100 -3.10 -28.24 -12.67
N ILE A 101 -4.23 -27.68 -13.12
CA ILE A 101 -5.57 -28.23 -12.89
C ILE A 101 -5.63 -29.68 -13.37
N LYS A 102 -5.09 -29.95 -14.56
CA LYS A 102 -5.03 -31.30 -15.13
C LYS A 102 -4.28 -32.25 -14.20
N GLN A 103 -3.09 -31.87 -13.74
CA GLN A 103 -2.27 -32.74 -12.90
C GLN A 103 -2.87 -32.94 -11.50
N VAL A 104 -3.56 -31.97 -10.91
CA VAL A 104 -4.16 -32.17 -9.57
C VAL A 104 -5.50 -32.92 -9.60
N THR A 105 -6.15 -33.03 -10.75
CA THR A 105 -7.47 -33.66 -10.88
C THR A 105 -7.34 -35.19 -11.00
N GLY A 106 -7.76 -35.93 -9.98
CA GLY A 106 -7.69 -37.40 -9.99
C GLY A 106 -6.26 -37.94 -9.85
N HIS A 107 -5.35 -37.17 -9.26
CA HIS A 107 -3.96 -37.58 -9.07
C HIS A 107 -3.86 -38.80 -8.11
N PRO A 108 -3.17 -39.89 -8.49
CA PRO A 108 -3.16 -41.14 -7.70
C PRO A 108 -2.30 -41.08 -6.43
N ARG A 109 -1.37 -40.12 -6.35
CA ARG A 109 -0.47 -39.91 -5.19
C ARG A 109 -0.81 -38.60 -4.47
N PRO A 110 -1.36 -38.64 -3.24
CA PRO A 110 -1.74 -37.43 -2.51
C PRO A 110 -0.59 -36.44 -2.28
N GLU A 111 0.61 -36.93 -1.92
CA GLU A 111 1.77 -36.06 -1.64
C GLU A 111 2.20 -35.23 -2.86
N HIS A 112 2.25 -35.86 -4.05
CA HIS A 112 2.57 -35.17 -5.30
C HIS A 112 1.45 -34.20 -5.69
N CYS A 113 0.20 -34.60 -5.49
CA CYS A 113 -0.97 -33.76 -5.72
C CYS A 113 -0.91 -32.47 -4.87
N THR A 114 -0.55 -32.61 -3.59
CA THR A 114 -0.36 -31.46 -2.67
C THR A 114 0.67 -30.48 -3.21
N ARG A 115 1.79 -30.96 -3.79
CA ARG A 115 2.79 -30.07 -4.42
C ARG A 115 2.19 -29.31 -5.61
N GLY A 116 1.38 -29.98 -6.45
CA GLY A 116 0.64 -29.33 -7.53
C GLY A 116 -0.31 -28.24 -7.03
N TRP A 117 -1.04 -28.50 -5.95
CA TRP A 117 -1.90 -27.51 -5.29
C TRP A 117 -1.13 -26.35 -4.66
N SER A 118 0.04 -26.61 -4.05
CA SER A 118 0.92 -25.56 -3.53
C SER A 118 1.40 -24.65 -4.65
N PHE A 119 1.73 -25.21 -5.81
CA PHE A 119 2.08 -24.42 -6.99
C PHE A 119 0.89 -23.64 -7.55
N LEU A 120 -0.32 -24.23 -7.61
CA LEU A 120 -1.53 -23.51 -8.02
C LEU A 120 -1.78 -22.30 -7.11
N SER A 121 -1.63 -22.48 -5.79
CA SER A 121 -1.78 -21.42 -4.80
C SER A 121 -0.78 -20.28 -5.00
N LEU A 122 0.48 -20.59 -5.36
CA LEU A 122 1.46 -19.58 -5.75
C LEU A 122 1.03 -18.87 -7.04
N LEU A 123 0.67 -19.63 -8.08
CA LEU A 123 0.28 -19.12 -9.39
C LEU A 123 -0.86 -18.08 -9.26
N THR A 124 -1.87 -18.39 -8.44
CA THR A 124 -2.99 -17.48 -8.14
C THR A 124 -2.61 -16.19 -7.41
N GLY A 125 -1.49 -16.17 -6.67
CA GLY A 125 -0.99 -14.98 -5.98
C GLY A 125 -0.05 -14.09 -6.81
N PHE A 126 0.48 -14.61 -7.93
CA PHE A 126 1.37 -13.86 -8.82
C PHE A 126 0.67 -13.37 -10.08
N PHE A 127 -0.16 -14.21 -10.71
CA PHE A 127 -0.55 -14.01 -12.09
C PHE A 127 -2.06 -14.22 -12.25
N PRO A 128 -2.86 -13.20 -12.60
CA PRO A 128 -4.27 -13.42 -12.90
C PRO A 128 -4.41 -14.30 -14.15
N PRO A 129 -5.41 -15.22 -14.21
CA PRO A 129 -5.79 -15.87 -15.45
C PRO A 129 -6.44 -14.85 -16.40
N SER A 130 -6.61 -15.22 -17.67
CA SER A 130 -7.40 -14.39 -18.58
C SER A 130 -8.86 -14.30 -18.14
N THR A 131 -9.56 -13.27 -18.61
CA THR A 131 -11.01 -13.11 -18.43
C THR A 131 -11.80 -14.31 -18.95
N ARG A 132 -11.26 -15.03 -19.94
CA ARG A 132 -11.87 -16.25 -20.52
C ARG A 132 -11.77 -17.44 -19.57
N LEU A 133 -10.62 -17.64 -18.92
CA LEU A 133 -10.38 -18.76 -18.02
C LEU A 133 -10.93 -18.50 -16.61
N MET A 134 -10.94 -17.24 -16.17
CA MET A 134 -11.36 -16.80 -14.83
C MET A 134 -12.60 -17.52 -14.27
N PRO A 135 -13.78 -17.51 -14.93
CA PRO A 135 -14.98 -18.12 -14.36
C PRO A 135 -14.83 -19.63 -14.14
N TYR A 136 -14.06 -20.33 -14.98
CA TYR A 136 -13.85 -21.76 -14.88
C TYR A 136 -12.83 -22.12 -13.79
N LEU A 137 -11.78 -21.30 -13.62
CA LEU A 137 -10.82 -21.43 -12.52
C LEU A 137 -11.51 -21.17 -11.18
N THR A 138 -12.26 -20.08 -11.06
CA THR A 138 -12.98 -19.73 -9.83
C THR A 138 -13.93 -20.86 -9.41
N LYS A 139 -14.72 -21.38 -10.36
CA LYS A 139 -15.60 -22.52 -10.08
C LYS A 139 -14.83 -23.78 -9.66
N PHE A 140 -13.72 -24.09 -10.31
CA PHE A 140 -12.89 -25.24 -9.94
C PHE A 140 -12.35 -25.14 -8.51
N LEU A 141 -11.86 -23.96 -8.11
CA LEU A 141 -11.37 -23.73 -6.75
C LEU A 141 -12.50 -23.84 -5.71
N GLN A 142 -13.68 -23.30 -6.02
CA GLN A 142 -14.87 -23.40 -5.16
C GLN A 142 -15.32 -24.86 -4.99
N ASP A 143 -15.43 -25.61 -6.08
CA ASP A 143 -15.86 -27.01 -6.07
C ASP A 143 -14.84 -27.90 -5.31
N SER A 144 -13.55 -27.54 -5.34
CA SER A 144 -12.48 -28.29 -4.66
C SER A 144 -12.30 -27.89 -3.18
N GLY A 145 -12.74 -26.69 -2.80
CA GLY A 145 -12.54 -26.08 -1.49
C GLY A 145 -12.95 -26.92 -0.28
N PRO A 146 -14.10 -27.64 -0.29
CA PRO A 146 -14.53 -28.49 0.83
C PRO A 146 -13.57 -29.63 1.18
N SER A 147 -12.85 -30.16 0.18
CA SER A 147 -11.93 -31.29 0.33
C SER A 147 -10.45 -30.90 0.34
N GLN A 148 -10.12 -29.65 -0.03
CA GLN A 148 -8.74 -29.22 -0.21
C GLN A 148 -8.50 -27.80 0.31
N GLU A 149 -7.75 -27.68 1.41
CA GLU A 149 -7.44 -26.39 2.03
C GLU A 149 -6.67 -25.44 1.10
N LEU A 150 -5.70 -25.97 0.35
CA LEU A 150 -4.94 -25.19 -0.62
C LEU A 150 -5.83 -24.61 -1.73
N ALA A 151 -6.99 -25.20 -2.03
CA ALA A 151 -7.93 -24.65 -3.00
C ALA A 151 -8.61 -23.38 -2.44
N ARG A 152 -8.94 -23.36 -1.14
CA ARG A 152 -9.47 -22.17 -0.44
C ARG A 152 -8.43 -21.05 -0.43
N SER A 153 -7.19 -21.34 -0.02
CA SER A 153 -6.11 -20.34 -0.05
C SER A 153 -5.84 -19.82 -1.47
N SER A 154 -5.87 -20.70 -2.49
CA SER A 154 -5.71 -20.30 -3.89
C SER A 154 -6.84 -19.35 -4.34
N GLN A 155 -8.07 -19.58 -3.89
CA GLN A 155 -9.21 -18.70 -4.18
C GLN A 155 -9.01 -17.31 -3.55
N GLU A 156 -8.56 -17.25 -2.30
CA GLU A 156 -8.28 -15.97 -1.64
C GLU A 156 -7.12 -15.23 -2.31
N HIS A 157 -6.05 -15.93 -2.69
CA HIS A 157 -4.93 -15.34 -3.45
C HIS A 157 -5.41 -14.81 -4.81
N LEU A 158 -6.25 -15.57 -5.52
CA LEU A 158 -6.82 -15.13 -6.79
C LEU A 158 -7.67 -13.87 -6.62
N GLN A 159 -8.53 -13.80 -5.60
CA GLN A 159 -9.33 -12.61 -5.31
C GLN A 159 -8.46 -11.38 -5.05
N ARG A 160 -7.38 -11.53 -4.26
CA ARG A 160 -6.39 -10.46 -4.03
C ARG A 160 -5.72 -10.03 -5.33
N THR A 161 -5.22 -10.99 -6.11
CA THR A 161 -4.57 -10.74 -7.41
C THR A 161 -5.49 -10.03 -8.40
N VAL A 162 -6.79 -10.34 -8.38
CA VAL A 162 -7.79 -9.65 -9.22
C VAL A 162 -8.07 -8.23 -8.71
N LYS A 163 -8.19 -8.04 -7.39
CA LYS A 163 -8.51 -6.74 -6.78
C LYS A 163 -7.35 -5.75 -6.85
N TYR A 164 -6.14 -6.22 -6.55
CA TYR A 164 -4.96 -5.36 -6.35
C TYR A 164 -3.85 -5.60 -7.37
N GLY A 165 -3.97 -6.61 -8.22
CA GLY A 165 -2.85 -7.11 -9.01
C GLY A 165 -2.03 -8.14 -8.23
N GLY A 166 -1.33 -9.00 -8.97
CA GLY A 166 -0.50 -10.05 -8.38
C GLY A 166 0.83 -9.51 -7.86
N ARG A 167 1.48 -10.29 -6.99
CA ARG A 167 2.80 -9.92 -6.45
C ARG A 167 3.82 -9.76 -7.58
N ARG A 168 4.53 -8.62 -7.62
CA ARG A 168 5.46 -8.29 -8.70
C ARG A 168 6.86 -8.90 -8.56
N ARG A 169 7.31 -9.15 -7.32
CA ARG A 169 8.66 -9.66 -7.02
C ARG A 169 8.60 -11.09 -6.49
N MET A 170 9.50 -11.94 -6.99
CA MET A 170 9.62 -13.31 -6.50
C MET A 170 10.01 -13.32 -5.01
N PRO A 171 9.43 -14.20 -4.18
CA PRO A 171 9.79 -14.33 -2.78
C PRO A 171 11.23 -14.84 -2.65
N PRO A 172 11.99 -14.41 -1.63
CA PRO A 172 13.28 -14.99 -1.32
C PRO A 172 13.13 -16.47 -0.91
N PRO A 173 14.19 -17.31 -1.03
CA PRO A 173 14.09 -18.74 -0.76
C PRO A 173 13.57 -19.09 0.63
N GLY A 174 13.87 -18.28 1.66
CA GLY A 174 13.38 -18.49 3.02
C GLY A 174 11.86 -18.34 3.12
N GLU A 175 11.30 -17.28 2.52
CA GLU A 175 9.86 -17.04 2.47
C GLU A 175 9.16 -18.13 1.65
N MET A 176 9.71 -18.50 0.50
CA MET A 176 9.12 -19.52 -0.37
C MET A 176 9.11 -20.90 0.32
N LYS A 177 10.17 -21.27 1.05
CA LYS A 177 10.20 -22.50 1.85
C LYS A 177 9.14 -22.49 2.96
N ALA A 178 8.94 -21.36 3.63
CA ALA A 178 7.89 -21.22 4.63
C ALA A 178 6.49 -21.36 4.00
N PHE A 179 6.29 -20.79 2.80
CA PHE A 179 5.02 -20.87 2.07
C PHE A 179 4.67 -22.32 1.73
N LEU A 180 5.62 -23.07 1.14
CA LEU A 180 5.41 -24.48 0.77
C LEU A 180 5.08 -25.37 1.98
N LYS A 181 5.52 -24.97 3.19
CA LYS A 181 5.23 -25.67 4.45
C LYS A 181 3.94 -25.21 5.13
N GLY A 182 3.21 -24.23 4.57
CA GLY A 182 2.04 -23.62 5.22
C GLY A 182 2.38 -22.74 6.43
N GLN A 183 3.64 -22.30 6.54
CA GLN A 183 4.20 -21.58 7.69
C GLN A 183 4.62 -20.13 7.34
N ALA A 184 4.12 -19.58 6.23
CA ALA A 184 4.47 -18.22 5.78
C ALA A 184 3.71 -17.12 6.52
N ILE A 185 3.63 -17.20 7.84
CA ILE A 185 3.06 -16.13 8.69
C ILE A 185 4.21 -15.36 9.32
N ARG A 186 4.19 -14.04 9.14
CA ARG A 186 5.17 -13.12 9.72
C ARG A 186 4.45 -12.04 10.52
N LEU A 187 4.90 -11.78 11.74
CA LEU A 187 4.42 -10.66 12.53
C LEU A 187 5.04 -9.36 12.00
N LEU A 188 4.22 -8.36 11.76
CA LEU A 188 4.60 -7.03 11.31
C LEU A 188 4.17 -5.97 12.33
N LEU A 189 5.07 -5.03 12.59
CA LEU A 189 4.84 -3.88 13.45
C LEU A 189 4.57 -2.64 12.58
N ILE A 190 3.53 -1.89 12.92
CA ILE A 190 3.16 -0.64 12.26
C ILE A 190 3.06 0.44 13.31
N HIS A 191 3.87 1.48 13.18
CA HIS A 191 3.92 2.59 14.12
C HIS A 191 2.79 3.59 13.82
N LEU A 192 2.04 3.94 14.85
CA LEU A 192 1.01 4.96 14.82
C LEU A 192 1.52 6.25 15.49
N PRO A 193 0.95 7.41 15.13
CA PRO A 193 1.17 8.64 15.87
C PRO A 193 0.96 8.46 17.38
N GLY A 194 1.84 9.07 18.18
CA GLY A 194 1.79 8.97 19.65
C GLY A 194 2.65 7.85 20.25
N GLY A 195 3.42 7.13 19.43
CA GLY A 195 4.31 6.06 19.90
C GLY A 195 3.55 4.75 20.21
N VAL A 196 2.36 4.59 19.64
CA VAL A 196 1.57 3.37 19.73
C VAL A 196 1.94 2.46 18.57
N ASP A 197 2.09 1.17 18.83
CA ASP A 197 2.36 0.18 17.80
C ASP A 197 1.14 -0.72 17.55
N TYR A 198 0.83 -0.92 16.27
CA TYR A 198 -0.12 -1.92 15.83
C TYR A 198 0.62 -3.17 15.34
N ARG A 199 0.17 -4.34 15.78
CA ARG A 199 0.76 -5.63 15.44
C ARG A 199 -0.20 -6.42 14.58
N THR A 200 0.26 -6.91 13.44
CA THR A 200 -0.54 -7.72 12.53
C THR A 200 0.25 -8.87 11.93
N ASN A 201 -0.45 -9.95 11.59
CA ASN A 201 0.14 -11.09 10.90
C ASN A 201 -0.04 -10.92 9.40
N ILE A 202 1.07 -11.00 8.67
CA ILE A 202 1.09 -10.93 7.21
C ILE A 202 1.52 -12.27 6.62
N GLN A 203 0.99 -12.56 5.44
CA GLN A 203 1.29 -13.73 4.64
C GLN A 203 2.01 -13.34 3.34
N THR A 204 2.43 -14.32 2.55
CA THR A 204 3.19 -14.13 1.29
C THR A 204 2.54 -13.16 0.31
N PHE A 205 1.21 -13.06 0.29
CA PHE A 205 0.49 -12.21 -0.67
C PHE A 205 -0.24 -11.04 -0.02
N THR A 206 -0.04 -10.77 1.26
CA THR A 206 -0.70 -9.65 1.95
C THR A 206 -0.24 -8.32 1.36
N VAL A 207 -1.19 -7.48 0.97
CA VAL A 207 -0.94 -6.15 0.42
C VAL A 207 -1.18 -5.02 1.43
N ALA A 208 -0.65 -3.84 1.15
CA ALA A 208 -0.76 -2.66 2.01
C ALA A 208 -2.23 -2.27 2.27
N ALA A 209 -3.11 -2.35 1.25
CA ALA A 209 -4.52 -2.01 1.39
C ALA A 209 -5.25 -2.85 2.46
N GLU A 210 -5.05 -4.17 2.46
CA GLU A 210 -5.71 -5.07 3.42
C GLU A 210 -5.32 -4.74 4.86
N VAL A 211 -4.03 -4.48 5.07
CA VAL A 211 -3.52 -4.14 6.40
C VAL A 211 -3.97 -2.76 6.85
N GLN A 212 -4.13 -1.82 5.92
CA GLN A 212 -4.68 -0.52 6.24
C GLN A 212 -6.19 -0.57 6.53
N GLU A 213 -6.96 -1.32 5.75
CA GLU A 213 -8.39 -1.58 6.00
C GLU A 213 -8.57 -2.22 7.39
N GLU A 214 -7.76 -3.21 7.73
CA GLU A 214 -7.73 -3.83 9.06
C GLU A 214 -7.44 -2.82 10.16
N LEU A 215 -6.35 -2.05 10.02
CA LEU A 215 -5.94 -1.04 10.99
C LEU A 215 -7.06 -0.02 11.22
N CYS A 216 -7.66 0.48 10.15
CA CYS A 216 -8.77 1.44 10.20
C CYS A 216 -9.96 0.86 10.95
N ARG A 217 -10.33 -0.40 10.68
CA ARG A 217 -11.42 -1.08 11.39
C ARG A 217 -11.18 -1.19 12.89
N GLN A 218 -9.93 -1.40 13.33
CA GLN A 218 -9.59 -1.42 14.76
C GLN A 218 -9.75 -0.04 15.43
N MET A 219 -9.68 1.04 14.64
CA MET A 219 -9.99 2.41 15.07
C MET A 219 -11.48 2.77 14.93
N GLY A 220 -12.35 1.82 14.56
CA GLY A 220 -13.78 2.08 14.35
C GLY A 220 -14.13 2.65 12.97
N ILE A 221 -13.14 2.80 12.08
CA ILE A 221 -13.34 3.35 10.73
C ILE A 221 -13.83 2.22 9.82
N THR A 222 -15.04 2.36 9.32
CA THR A 222 -15.67 1.38 8.41
C THR A 222 -15.98 1.95 7.03
N GLU A 223 -16.07 3.28 6.91
CA GLU A 223 -16.38 3.95 5.66
C GLU A 223 -15.19 3.92 4.70
N PRO A 224 -15.35 3.38 3.47
CA PRO A 224 -14.25 3.27 2.51
C PRO A 224 -13.61 4.62 2.14
N GLN A 225 -14.39 5.70 2.18
CA GLN A 225 -13.90 7.05 1.90
C GLN A 225 -12.88 7.50 2.94
N GLU A 226 -13.14 7.23 4.22
CA GLU A 226 -12.21 7.56 5.30
C GLU A 226 -10.97 6.68 5.28
N VAL A 227 -11.09 5.38 5.01
CA VAL A 227 -9.92 4.47 4.89
C VAL A 227 -8.92 4.97 3.84
N GLN A 228 -9.44 5.54 2.74
CA GLN A 228 -8.61 6.12 1.69
C GLN A 228 -7.85 7.38 2.12
N GLU A 229 -8.23 8.02 3.22
CA GLU A 229 -7.51 9.17 3.76
C GLU A 229 -6.20 8.78 4.46
N PHE A 230 -6.00 7.50 4.74
CA PHE A 230 -4.79 6.97 5.37
C PHE A 230 -3.77 6.49 4.34
N ALA A 231 -2.51 6.41 4.74
CA ALA A 231 -1.48 5.70 4.02
C ALA A 231 -0.48 5.02 4.95
N LEU A 232 0.00 3.84 4.54
CA LEU A 232 1.15 3.19 5.15
C LEU A 232 2.42 3.77 4.51
N PHE A 233 3.27 4.36 5.32
CA PHE A 233 4.58 4.88 4.94
C PHE A 233 5.65 3.84 5.21
N LEU A 234 6.50 3.63 4.20
CA LEU A 234 7.78 2.97 4.35
C LEU A 234 8.84 4.02 4.66
N ILE A 235 9.56 3.80 5.75
CA ILE A 235 10.71 4.61 6.16
C ILE A 235 11.93 3.70 6.16
N LYS A 236 12.96 4.05 5.38
CA LYS A 236 14.24 3.35 5.34
C LYS A 236 15.32 4.27 5.88
N GLU A 237 15.80 3.97 7.08
CA GLU A 237 16.67 4.88 7.85
C GLU A 237 18.00 5.15 7.12
N LYS A 238 18.64 4.11 6.59
CA LYS A 238 19.99 4.25 5.99
C LYS A 238 19.99 5.07 4.70
N SER A 239 18.94 4.93 3.90
CA SER A 239 18.81 5.70 2.64
C SER A 239 18.01 6.98 2.81
N GLN A 240 17.54 7.28 4.03
CA GLN A 240 16.63 8.39 4.33
C GLN A 240 15.39 8.43 3.42
N LEU A 241 14.95 7.25 2.93
CA LEU A 241 13.81 7.16 2.03
C LEU A 241 12.53 7.12 2.84
N VAL A 242 11.62 8.06 2.56
CA VAL A 242 10.26 8.08 3.11
C VAL A 242 9.28 8.15 1.95
N ARG A 243 8.39 7.17 1.85
CA ARG A 243 7.33 7.18 0.85
C ARG A 243 6.08 6.45 1.33
N PRO A 244 4.88 6.84 0.87
CA PRO A 244 3.71 5.99 1.01
C PRO A 244 3.87 4.71 0.17
N LEU A 245 3.28 3.63 0.65
CA LEU A 245 3.09 2.39 -0.06
C LEU A 245 1.82 2.48 -0.90
N GLN A 246 1.90 2.02 -2.14
CA GLN A 246 0.73 1.89 -2.98
C GLN A 246 -0.20 0.80 -2.42
N PRO A 247 -1.53 0.92 -2.54
CA PRO A 247 -2.48 -0.05 -1.98
C PRO A 247 -2.20 -1.50 -2.43
N ALA A 248 -1.72 -1.67 -3.66
CA ALA A 248 -1.39 -2.94 -4.28
C ALA A 248 0.00 -3.52 -3.91
N GLU A 249 0.84 -2.78 -3.18
CA GLU A 249 2.18 -3.28 -2.84
C GLU A 249 2.10 -4.41 -1.81
N CYS A 250 2.73 -5.53 -2.15
CA CYS A 250 2.88 -6.66 -1.23
C CYS A 250 3.88 -6.34 -0.12
N LEU A 251 3.44 -6.44 1.14
CA LEU A 251 4.25 -6.06 2.30
C LEU A 251 5.51 -6.92 2.46
N ASN A 252 5.43 -8.22 2.15
CA ASN A 252 6.60 -9.10 2.14
C ASN A 252 7.62 -8.78 1.04
N SER A 253 7.25 -7.98 0.03
CA SER A 253 8.18 -7.53 -1.00
C SER A 253 8.90 -6.23 -0.65
N VAL A 254 8.35 -5.43 0.28
CA VAL A 254 8.87 -4.10 0.63
C VAL A 254 9.55 -4.08 1.99
N VAL A 255 9.06 -4.86 2.96
CA VAL A 255 9.67 -5.00 4.29
C VAL A 255 10.61 -6.21 4.29
N VAL A 256 11.69 -6.11 3.51
CA VAL A 256 12.72 -7.16 3.41
C VAL A 256 13.93 -6.83 4.27
N ASP A 257 14.30 -5.55 4.31
CA ASP A 257 15.49 -5.08 5.02
C ASP A 257 15.18 -4.78 6.49
N GLN A 258 16.18 -4.95 7.37
CA GLN A 258 16.05 -4.70 8.80
C GLN A 258 15.98 -3.22 9.18
N ASP A 259 16.36 -2.31 8.27
CA ASP A 259 16.33 -0.86 8.45
C ASP A 259 15.03 -0.20 7.94
N VAL A 260 14.01 -1.02 7.67
CA VAL A 260 12.69 -0.57 7.21
C VAL A 260 11.70 -0.59 8.37
N SER A 261 11.08 0.56 8.62
CA SER A 261 9.92 0.68 9.50
C SER A 261 8.67 1.07 8.71
N LEU A 262 7.51 0.65 9.21
CA LEU A 262 6.22 1.02 8.65
C LEU A 262 5.47 1.93 9.60
N HIS A 263 4.90 3.01 9.07
CA HIS A 263 4.13 3.98 9.83
C HIS A 263 2.78 4.19 9.17
N SER A 264 1.69 4.28 9.93
CA SER A 264 0.40 4.71 9.39
C SER A 264 0.16 6.18 9.70
N ARG A 265 -0.36 6.95 8.74
CA ARG A 265 -0.71 8.36 8.93
C ARG A 265 -1.98 8.69 8.14
N ARG A 266 -2.79 9.60 8.68
CA ARG A 266 -3.90 10.22 7.94
C ARG A 266 -3.39 11.40 7.14
N LEU A 267 -3.57 11.40 5.82
CA LEU A 267 -3.06 12.42 4.90
C LEU A 267 -4.06 13.53 4.57
N HIS A 268 -5.35 13.25 4.69
CA HIS A 268 -6.45 14.19 4.43
C HIS A 268 -7.52 14.05 5.50
N TRP A 269 -8.39 15.04 5.58
CA TRP A 269 -9.37 15.16 6.66
C TRP A 269 -10.72 15.61 6.05
N GLU A 270 -11.16 14.92 5.00
CA GLU A 270 -12.40 15.26 4.28
C GLU A 270 -13.62 14.64 4.97
N THR A 271 -13.49 13.41 5.46
CA THR A 271 -14.49 12.72 6.26
C THR A 271 -14.55 13.32 7.66
N PRO A 272 -15.75 13.65 8.19
CA PRO A 272 -15.89 14.21 9.53
C PRO A 272 -15.26 13.33 10.61
N LEU A 273 -14.58 13.97 11.57
CA LEU A 273 -14.03 13.28 12.72
C LEU A 273 -15.16 12.70 13.59
N HIS A 274 -14.99 11.45 14.02
CA HIS A 274 -15.83 10.82 15.02
C HIS A 274 -15.03 10.53 16.29
N PHE A 275 -15.70 10.51 17.44
CA PHE A 275 -15.04 10.44 18.75
C PHE A 275 -15.61 9.32 19.64
N ASP A 276 -16.00 8.22 19.01
CA ASP A 276 -16.54 7.01 19.64
C ASP A 276 -15.46 5.95 19.96
N ASN A 277 -14.23 6.09 19.43
CA ASN A 277 -13.12 5.17 19.65
C ASN A 277 -11.90 5.85 20.27
N SER A 278 -11.39 5.32 21.39
CA SER A 278 -10.25 5.91 22.11
C SER A 278 -8.93 5.86 21.34
N THR A 279 -8.69 4.79 20.57
CA THR A 279 -7.49 4.65 19.73
C THR A 279 -7.53 5.65 18.58
N TYR A 280 -8.72 5.85 17.99
CA TYR A 280 -8.93 6.89 17.00
C TYR A 280 -8.60 8.28 17.57
N ILE A 281 -9.19 8.65 18.70
CA ILE A 281 -8.98 9.98 19.32
C ILE A 281 -7.49 10.20 19.62
N SER A 282 -6.84 9.27 20.30
CA SER A 282 -5.44 9.39 20.70
C SER A 282 -4.47 9.42 19.52
N THR A 283 -4.73 8.64 18.47
CA THR A 283 -3.93 8.64 17.24
C THR A 283 -4.02 9.98 16.52
N HIS A 284 -5.24 10.47 16.27
CA HIS A 284 -5.45 11.74 15.58
C HIS A 284 -4.93 12.93 16.41
N TYR A 285 -5.17 12.93 17.72
CA TYR A 285 -4.61 13.92 18.64
C TYR A 285 -3.09 13.97 18.53
N SER A 286 -2.43 12.81 18.58
CA SER A 286 -0.97 12.73 18.54
C SER A 286 -0.41 13.21 17.21
N GLN A 287 -1.09 12.92 16.09
CA GLN A 287 -0.68 13.39 14.77
C GLN A 287 -0.79 14.92 14.66
N VAL A 288 -1.96 15.47 15.02
CA VAL A 288 -2.23 16.92 14.97
C VAL A 288 -1.32 17.69 15.94
N LEU A 289 -1.10 17.15 17.14
CA LEU A 289 -0.17 17.71 18.13
C LEU A 289 1.25 17.79 17.57
N TRP A 290 1.71 16.71 16.91
CA TRP A 290 3.04 16.69 16.32
C TRP A 290 3.18 17.76 15.22
N ASP A 291 2.20 17.88 14.33
CA ASP A 291 2.19 18.89 13.26
C ASP A 291 2.18 20.32 13.85
N TYR A 292 1.36 20.56 14.87
CA TYR A 292 1.33 21.83 15.60
C TYR A 292 2.70 22.18 16.21
N LEU A 293 3.32 21.27 16.96
CA LEU A 293 4.59 21.54 17.64
C LEU A 293 5.76 21.73 16.67
N GLN A 294 5.69 21.14 15.47
CA GLN A 294 6.63 21.41 14.38
C GLN A 294 6.33 22.71 13.62
N GLY A 295 5.28 23.45 13.97
CA GLY A 295 4.91 24.71 13.32
C GLY A 295 4.29 24.51 11.93
N LYS A 296 3.77 23.33 11.62
CA LYS A 296 3.11 23.02 10.35
C LYS A 296 1.68 23.56 10.27
N LEU A 297 1.06 23.80 11.42
CA LEU A 297 -0.25 24.42 11.56
C LEU A 297 -0.02 25.84 12.10
N PRO A 298 0.01 26.87 11.24
CA PRO A 298 0.43 28.22 11.63
C PRO A 298 -0.54 28.85 12.62
N VAL A 299 0.02 29.40 13.70
CA VAL A 299 -0.68 30.19 14.72
C VAL A 299 0.06 31.51 14.90
N SER A 300 -0.66 32.62 15.05
CA SER A 300 -0.02 33.92 15.26
C SER A 300 0.71 33.98 16.61
N ALA A 301 1.94 34.48 16.61
CA ALA A 301 2.71 34.75 17.84
C ALA A 301 2.01 35.75 18.78
N LYS A 302 1.06 36.54 18.26
CA LYS A 302 0.28 37.54 19.02
C LYS A 302 -1.03 36.97 19.57
N ALA A 303 -1.40 35.73 19.22
CA ALA A 303 -2.63 35.08 19.64
C ALA A 303 -2.48 34.38 21.01
N ASP A 304 -2.06 35.13 22.03
CA ASP A 304 -1.75 34.61 23.37
C ASP A 304 -2.88 33.75 23.95
N ALA A 305 -4.14 34.16 23.79
CA ALA A 305 -5.30 33.43 24.29
C ALA A 305 -5.49 32.07 23.59
N GLN A 306 -5.25 32.01 22.28
CA GLN A 306 -5.33 30.76 21.52
C GLN A 306 -4.20 29.81 21.93
N LEU A 307 -2.97 30.31 22.00
CA LEU A 307 -1.80 29.53 22.45
C LEU A 307 -1.98 29.01 23.88
N ALA A 308 -2.54 29.84 24.77
CA ALA A 308 -2.85 29.47 26.15
C ALA A 308 -3.90 28.37 26.23
N ARG A 309 -4.98 28.46 25.43
CA ARG A 309 -6.01 27.41 25.35
C ARG A 309 -5.44 26.09 24.83
N LEU A 310 -4.67 26.13 23.75
CA LEU A 310 -4.00 24.94 23.20
C LEU A 310 -3.02 24.32 24.20
N ALA A 311 -2.28 25.13 24.96
CA ALA A 311 -1.40 24.65 26.01
C ALA A 311 -2.17 24.00 27.17
N ALA A 312 -3.27 24.61 27.61
CA ALA A 312 -4.12 24.05 28.67
C ALA A 312 -4.69 22.67 28.26
N LEU A 313 -5.20 22.55 27.03
CA LEU A 313 -5.71 21.28 26.49
C LEU A 313 -4.63 20.20 26.40
N GLN A 314 -3.43 20.55 25.94
CA GLN A 314 -2.29 19.62 25.94
C GLN A 314 -1.93 19.15 27.36
N HIS A 315 -1.94 20.06 28.34
CA HIS A 315 -1.63 19.70 29.72
C HIS A 315 -2.67 18.73 30.30
N LEU A 316 -3.97 19.01 30.09
CA LEU A 316 -5.07 18.14 30.54
C LEU A 316 -5.05 16.76 29.86
N SER A 317 -4.66 16.70 28.58
CA SER A 317 -4.56 15.44 27.83
C SER A 317 -3.57 14.43 28.44
N LYS A 318 -2.57 14.91 29.19
CA LYS A 318 -1.56 14.06 29.83
C LYS A 318 -2.04 13.40 31.12
N ALA A 319 -3.30 13.63 31.52
CA ALA A 319 -3.86 13.23 32.81
C ALA A 319 -3.03 13.75 34.02
N ASN A 320 -2.22 14.80 33.82
CA ASN A 320 -1.41 15.40 34.86
C ASN A 320 -2.22 16.48 35.57
N ARG A 321 -2.35 16.38 36.90
CA ARG A 321 -3.05 17.36 37.74
C ARG A 321 -2.13 18.40 38.37
N ASN A 322 -0.82 18.28 38.17
CA ASN A 322 0.15 19.20 38.73
C ASN A 322 0.14 20.53 37.99
N THR A 323 0.37 21.64 38.69
CA THR A 323 0.49 22.95 38.07
C THR A 323 1.59 22.91 36.99
N PRO A 324 1.32 23.37 35.75
CA PRO A 324 2.30 23.35 34.67
C PRO A 324 3.51 24.22 35.02
N SER A 325 4.70 23.68 34.83
CA SER A 325 5.95 24.42 34.97
C SER A 325 6.17 25.38 33.79
N GLY A 326 7.14 26.29 33.93
CA GLY A 326 7.55 27.14 32.79
C GLY A 326 8.13 26.33 31.62
N GLN A 327 8.76 25.19 31.90
CA GLN A 327 9.28 24.28 30.87
C GLN A 327 8.15 23.55 30.14
N ASP A 328 7.11 23.14 30.86
CA ASP A 328 5.92 22.54 30.24
C ASP A 328 5.27 23.51 29.25
N LEU A 329 5.15 24.78 29.63
CA LEU A 329 4.57 25.81 28.76
C LEU A 329 5.34 25.96 27.44
N LEU A 330 6.68 26.01 27.50
CA LEU A 330 7.51 26.09 26.29
C LEU A 330 7.36 24.84 25.42
N ALA A 331 7.20 23.66 26.03
CA ALA A 331 6.97 22.41 25.30
C ALA A 331 5.59 22.35 24.61
N TYR A 332 4.62 23.18 25.03
CA TYR A 332 3.28 23.28 24.44
C TYR A 332 3.16 24.34 23.34
N VAL A 333 4.24 25.07 23.04
CA VAL A 333 4.29 26.12 22.02
C VAL A 333 5.16 25.64 20.85
N PRO A 334 4.78 25.90 19.58
CA PRO A 334 5.57 25.52 18.42
C PRO A 334 6.99 26.09 18.51
N LYS A 335 7.99 25.27 18.14
CA LYS A 335 9.42 25.58 18.34
C LYS A 335 9.83 26.96 17.78
N GLN A 336 9.25 27.34 16.66
CA GLN A 336 9.52 28.59 15.95
C GLN A 336 8.98 29.83 16.70
N LEU A 337 7.92 29.66 17.49
CA LEU A 337 7.25 30.72 18.22
C LEU A 337 7.79 30.93 19.63
N GLN A 338 8.51 29.96 20.19
CA GLN A 338 9.00 30.00 21.59
C GLN A 338 9.81 31.26 21.93
N ARG A 339 10.48 31.89 20.95
CA ARG A 339 11.25 33.13 21.15
C ARG A 339 10.46 34.42 20.93
N GLN A 340 9.26 34.33 20.37
CA GLN A 340 8.45 35.48 19.93
C GLN A 340 7.25 35.72 20.85
N VAL A 341 6.80 34.69 21.56
CA VAL A 341 5.61 34.73 22.40
C VAL A 341 5.85 35.40 23.74
N ASN A 342 4.79 35.99 24.31
CA ASN A 342 4.81 36.50 25.67
C ASN A 342 4.50 35.38 26.67
N THR A 343 5.53 34.69 27.15
CA THR A 343 5.40 33.55 28.07
C THR A 343 4.64 33.89 29.35
N ALA A 344 4.78 35.11 29.89
CA ALA A 344 4.08 35.51 31.11
C ALA A 344 2.58 35.67 30.88
N SER A 345 2.20 36.29 29.76
CA SER A 345 0.80 36.43 29.32
C SER A 345 0.15 35.07 29.10
N ILE A 346 0.80 34.20 28.31
CA ILE A 346 0.30 32.85 28.01
C ILE A 346 0.16 32.02 29.29
N LYS A 347 1.12 32.08 30.22
CA LYS A 347 1.02 31.36 31.50
C LYS A 347 -0.21 31.77 32.31
N ASN A 348 -0.48 33.06 32.40
CA ASN A 348 -1.64 33.57 33.15
C ASN A 348 -2.97 33.15 32.50
N LEU A 349 -3.07 33.28 31.17
CA LEU A 349 -4.24 32.86 30.41
C LEU A 349 -4.44 31.35 30.44
N MET A 350 -3.37 30.56 30.38
CA MET A 350 -3.44 29.10 30.48
C MET A 350 -4.03 28.69 31.83
N GLY A 351 -3.64 29.36 32.92
CA GLY A 351 -4.23 29.11 34.24
C GLY A 351 -5.72 29.44 34.31
N GLN A 352 -6.20 30.44 33.56
CA GLN A 352 -7.63 30.74 33.44
C GLN A 352 -8.37 29.65 32.66
N GLU A 353 -7.80 29.21 31.54
CA GLU A 353 -8.35 28.13 30.72
C GLU A 353 -8.41 26.80 31.48
N LEU A 354 -7.39 26.46 32.27
CA LEU A 354 -7.40 25.26 33.12
C LEU A 354 -8.52 25.27 34.16
N ARG A 355 -8.82 26.43 34.76
CA ARG A 355 -9.98 26.57 35.67
C ARG A 355 -11.31 26.45 34.94
N ARG A 356 -11.40 26.97 33.70
CA ARG A 356 -12.62 26.85 32.88
C ARG A 356 -12.88 25.40 32.45
N LEU A 357 -11.81 24.66 32.20
CA LEU A 357 -11.84 23.26 31.76
C LEU A 357 -11.79 22.28 32.95
N GLU A 358 -12.05 22.76 34.17
CA GLU A 358 -12.10 21.90 35.35
C GLU A 358 -13.14 20.79 35.16
N GLY A 359 -12.79 19.56 35.52
CA GLY A 359 -13.64 18.38 35.33
C GLY A 359 -13.55 17.71 33.95
N HIS A 360 -12.89 18.32 32.95
CA HIS A 360 -12.68 17.66 31.66
C HIS A 360 -11.76 16.45 31.82
N SER A 361 -12.15 15.34 31.19
CA SER A 361 -11.33 14.15 31.04
C SER A 361 -10.17 14.40 30.07
N PRO A 362 -9.09 13.59 30.14
CA PRO A 362 -8.00 13.66 29.17
C PRO A 362 -8.48 13.48 27.72
N GLN A 363 -9.49 12.63 27.49
CA GLN A 363 -10.05 12.40 26.16
C GLN A 363 -10.85 13.62 25.66
N GLU A 364 -11.69 14.23 26.50
CA GLU A 364 -12.40 15.47 26.13
C GLU A 364 -11.43 16.61 25.81
N ALA A 365 -10.29 16.68 26.52
CA ALA A 365 -9.22 17.63 26.22
C ALA A 365 -8.56 17.35 24.86
N GLN A 366 -8.33 16.07 24.52
CA GLN A 366 -7.82 15.67 23.20
C GLN A 366 -8.80 16.04 22.07
N ILE A 367 -10.08 15.75 22.26
CA ILE A 367 -11.15 16.09 21.30
C ILE A 367 -11.20 17.61 21.10
N SER A 368 -11.31 18.37 22.19
CA SER A 368 -11.34 19.84 22.16
C SER A 368 -10.09 20.44 21.52
N PHE A 369 -8.92 19.79 21.68
CA PHE A 369 -7.69 20.19 21.00
C PHE A 369 -7.80 19.99 19.50
N ILE A 370 -8.22 18.80 19.04
CA ILE A 370 -8.39 18.52 17.61
C ILE A 370 -9.39 19.51 16.99
N GLU A 371 -10.53 19.77 17.66
CA GLU A 371 -11.53 20.73 17.21
C GLU A 371 -10.95 22.15 17.09
N ALA A 372 -10.21 22.62 18.09
CA ALA A 372 -9.55 23.93 18.04
C ALA A 372 -8.53 24.02 16.90
N MET A 373 -7.79 22.93 16.65
CA MET A 373 -6.78 22.83 15.60
C MET A 373 -7.41 22.75 14.20
N SER A 374 -8.62 22.17 14.08
CA SER A 374 -9.35 22.07 12.81
C SER A 374 -9.68 23.43 12.18
N GLN A 375 -9.67 24.49 12.98
CA GLN A 375 -9.95 25.86 12.56
C GLN A 375 -8.71 26.61 12.06
N LEU A 376 -7.51 26.02 12.17
CA LEU A 376 -6.28 26.66 11.75
C LEU A 376 -6.04 26.50 10.24
N PRO A 377 -5.30 27.45 9.62
CA PRO A 377 -4.86 27.28 8.25
C PRO A 377 -4.02 26.01 8.10
N LEU A 378 -4.05 25.42 6.91
CA LEU A 378 -3.35 24.18 6.58
C LEU A 378 -3.79 22.93 7.37
N PHE A 379 -4.79 23.02 8.26
CA PHE A 379 -5.45 21.81 8.74
C PHE A 379 -6.03 21.04 7.54
N GLY A 380 -5.88 19.73 7.52
CA GLY A 380 -6.28 18.92 6.36
C GLY A 380 -5.19 18.72 5.31
N TYR A 381 -4.03 19.37 5.44
CA TYR A 381 -2.91 19.24 4.51
C TYR A 381 -1.74 18.47 5.13
N THR A 382 -1.03 17.71 4.31
CA THR A 382 0.33 17.25 4.61
C THR A 382 1.27 18.43 4.35
N VAL A 383 1.89 18.97 5.41
CA VAL A 383 2.65 20.22 5.33
C VAL A 383 4.16 19.97 5.36
N TYR A 384 4.86 20.66 4.46
CA TYR A 384 6.32 20.68 4.32
C TYR A 384 6.85 22.10 4.51
N GLY A 385 8.02 22.21 5.15
CA GLY A 385 8.76 23.47 5.23
C GLY A 385 9.61 23.67 3.98
N VAL A 386 9.37 24.75 3.24
CA VAL A 386 10.10 25.11 2.03
C VAL A 386 11.08 26.22 2.37
N LEU A 387 12.34 26.03 2.01
CA LEU A 387 13.43 26.98 2.31
C LEU A 387 13.52 28.06 1.25
N ARG A 388 13.43 27.68 -0.02
CA ARG A 388 13.41 28.59 -1.17
C ARG A 388 12.38 28.14 -2.19
N VAL A 389 11.82 29.09 -2.91
CA VAL A 389 10.84 28.87 -3.99
C VAL A 389 11.16 29.79 -5.14
N SER A 390 10.86 29.37 -6.37
CA SER A 390 11.14 30.11 -7.61
C SER A 390 10.32 31.40 -7.80
N MET A 391 9.62 31.88 -6.78
CA MET A 391 8.66 32.97 -6.86
C MET A 391 9.18 34.23 -6.15
N GLN A 392 9.39 35.30 -6.90
CA GLN A 392 10.07 36.53 -6.42
C GLN A 392 9.36 37.23 -5.24
N ALA A 393 8.04 37.04 -5.07
CA ALA A 393 7.29 37.62 -3.96
C ALA A 393 7.66 37.03 -2.58
N LEU A 394 8.39 35.90 -2.55
CA LEU A 394 8.78 35.20 -1.35
C LEU A 394 10.30 35.21 -1.21
N SER A 395 10.79 35.82 -0.14
CA SER A 395 12.22 35.95 0.15
C SER A 395 12.69 35.09 1.34
N GLY A 396 11.80 34.29 1.94
CA GLY A 396 12.10 33.48 3.12
C GLY A 396 11.35 32.15 3.19
N PRO A 397 11.56 31.39 4.28
CA PRO A 397 10.95 30.08 4.46
C PRO A 397 9.43 30.14 4.47
N THR A 398 8.78 29.20 3.78
CA THR A 398 7.32 29.12 3.65
C THR A 398 6.80 27.72 3.96
N LEU A 399 5.48 27.60 4.10
CA LEU A 399 4.80 26.33 4.29
C LEU A 399 4.14 25.90 2.98
N LEU A 400 4.41 24.66 2.60
CA LEU A 400 3.78 24.00 1.47
C LEU A 400 2.78 22.96 1.97
N GLY A 401 1.50 23.18 1.75
CA GLY A 401 0.45 22.21 2.05
C GLY A 401 0.13 21.37 0.82
N LEU A 402 0.06 20.04 0.99
CA LEU A 402 -0.38 19.08 -0.01
C LEU A 402 -1.63 18.34 0.48
N ASN A 403 -2.69 18.30 -0.33
CA ASN A 403 -3.82 17.38 -0.15
C ASN A 403 -4.25 16.78 -1.50
N ARG A 404 -5.35 16.00 -1.54
CA ARG A 404 -5.86 15.35 -2.76
C ARG A 404 -6.23 16.31 -3.89
N GLN A 405 -6.52 17.56 -3.57
CA GLN A 405 -7.07 18.53 -4.52
C GLN A 405 -6.02 19.55 -4.96
N HIS A 406 -5.20 20.02 -4.02
CA HIS A 406 -4.30 21.13 -4.22
C HIS A 406 -2.95 20.97 -3.54
N LEU A 407 -1.95 21.57 -4.18
CA LEU A 407 -0.70 22.00 -3.58
C LEU A 407 -0.79 23.51 -3.35
N ILE A 408 -0.57 23.96 -2.12
CA ILE A 408 -0.71 25.37 -1.72
C ILE A 408 0.55 25.88 -1.02
N LEU A 409 0.87 27.15 -1.26
CA LEU A 409 2.02 27.83 -0.65
C LEU A 409 1.54 29.00 0.22
N MET A 410 1.97 29.03 1.47
CA MET A 410 1.53 29.97 2.48
C MET A 410 2.71 30.56 3.27
N ASP A 411 2.67 31.87 3.54
CA ASP A 411 3.60 32.46 4.50
C ASP A 411 3.15 32.14 5.94
N PRO A 412 4.02 31.57 6.79
CA PRO A 412 3.63 31.15 8.13
C PRO A 412 3.30 32.31 9.08
N SER A 413 3.78 33.53 8.81
CA SER A 413 3.62 34.68 9.72
C SER A 413 2.35 35.47 9.44
N SER A 414 2.12 35.83 8.17
CA SER A 414 0.94 36.55 7.70
C SER A 414 -0.25 35.61 7.44
N GLN A 415 0.00 34.31 7.30
CA GLN A 415 -0.97 33.31 6.85
C GLN A 415 -1.54 33.59 5.45
N SER A 416 -0.85 34.41 4.65
CA SER A 416 -1.30 34.73 3.29
C SER A 416 -1.00 33.59 2.32
N LEU A 417 -2.00 33.20 1.53
CA LEU A 417 -1.89 32.23 0.45
C LEU A 417 -1.28 32.90 -0.80
N TYR A 418 -0.20 32.33 -1.32
CA TYR A 418 0.49 32.86 -2.50
C TYR A 418 0.25 32.05 -3.77
N CYS A 419 0.17 30.72 -3.63
CA CYS A 419 0.06 29.81 -4.76
C CYS A 419 -0.95 28.71 -4.43
N ARG A 420 -1.75 28.33 -5.43
CA ARG A 420 -2.66 27.20 -5.38
C ARG A 420 -2.63 26.48 -6.72
N ILE A 421 -2.07 25.27 -6.72
CA ILE A 421 -1.93 24.41 -7.88
C ILE A 421 -2.88 23.24 -7.71
N ALA A 422 -3.80 23.03 -8.65
CA ALA A 422 -4.66 21.86 -8.61
C ALA A 422 -3.87 20.61 -8.97
N LEU A 423 -3.97 19.52 -8.19
CA LEU A 423 -3.24 18.28 -8.45
C LEU A 423 -3.56 17.71 -9.85
N LYS A 424 -4.83 17.82 -10.28
CA LYS A 424 -5.28 17.43 -11.62
C LYS A 424 -4.63 18.22 -12.77
N SER A 425 -3.98 19.34 -12.49
CA SER A 425 -3.28 20.16 -13.50
C SER A 425 -1.78 19.85 -13.57
N LEU A 426 -1.27 18.97 -12.70
CA LEU A 426 0.11 18.56 -12.71
C LEU A 426 0.40 17.75 -13.96
N GLN A 427 1.48 18.11 -14.66
CA GLN A 427 1.95 17.44 -15.86
C GLN A 427 3.21 16.62 -15.58
N ARG A 428 4.13 17.18 -14.80
CA ARG A 428 5.42 16.54 -14.49
C ARG A 428 5.96 16.99 -13.15
N LEU A 429 6.56 16.06 -12.44
CA LEU A 429 7.34 16.31 -11.23
C LEU A 429 8.78 15.86 -11.50
N HIS A 430 9.76 16.68 -11.14
CA HIS A 430 11.17 16.37 -11.36
C HIS A 430 12.00 16.69 -10.12
N LEU A 431 12.69 15.69 -9.58
CA LEU A 431 13.57 15.86 -8.43
C LEU A 431 14.86 16.55 -8.89
N LEU A 432 15.19 17.67 -8.27
CA LEU A 432 16.38 18.45 -8.55
C LEU A 432 17.49 18.08 -7.55
N SER A 433 18.71 17.96 -8.06
CA SER A 433 19.90 17.90 -7.22
C SER A 433 20.05 19.18 -6.38
N PRO A 434 20.65 19.09 -5.19
CA PRO A 434 20.97 20.27 -4.40
C PRO A 434 21.76 21.32 -5.19
N LEU A 435 21.40 22.60 -5.01
CA LEU A 435 22.12 23.73 -5.59
C LEU A 435 23.53 23.89 -4.99
N GLU A 436 23.68 23.50 -3.73
CA GLU A 436 24.89 23.57 -2.94
C GLU A 436 25.29 22.16 -2.51
N GLU A 437 26.59 21.87 -2.35
CA GLU A 437 27.12 20.52 -2.08
C GLU A 437 26.50 19.84 -0.83
N LYS A 438 26.05 20.65 0.14
CA LYS A 438 25.35 20.21 1.36
C LYS A 438 23.94 20.78 1.48
N GLY A 439 23.41 21.31 0.39
CA GLY A 439 22.08 21.89 0.34
C GLY A 439 20.97 20.84 0.33
N PRO A 440 19.73 21.24 0.63
CA PRO A 440 18.56 20.41 0.38
C PRO A 440 18.36 20.15 -1.13
N PRO A 441 17.74 19.02 -1.49
CA PRO A 441 17.27 18.81 -2.85
C PRO A 441 16.10 19.75 -3.19
N GLY A 442 15.80 19.86 -4.48
CA GLY A 442 14.64 20.57 -4.98
C GLY A 442 13.58 19.66 -5.59
N LEU A 443 12.36 20.16 -5.73
CA LEU A 443 11.31 19.54 -6.54
C LEU A 443 10.79 20.59 -7.52
N GLU A 444 10.96 20.34 -8.81
CA GLU A 444 10.31 21.09 -9.87
C GLU A 444 8.93 20.49 -10.15
N VAL A 445 7.95 21.37 -10.27
CA VAL A 445 6.55 21.06 -10.53
C VAL A 445 6.11 21.80 -11.79
N ASN A 446 5.80 21.04 -12.83
CA ASN A 446 5.24 21.53 -14.08
C ASN A 446 3.74 21.27 -14.10
N TYR A 447 2.95 22.30 -14.39
CA TYR A 447 1.50 22.27 -14.30
C TYR A 447 0.84 23.23 -15.30
N GLY A 448 -0.48 23.14 -15.45
CA GLY A 448 -1.25 23.96 -16.38
C GLY A 448 -1.71 23.18 -17.62
N SER A 449 -2.06 23.88 -18.69
CA SER A 449 -2.45 23.25 -19.97
C SER A 449 -1.26 23.21 -20.93
N ALA A 450 -1.38 22.45 -22.02
CA ALA A 450 -0.38 22.47 -23.09
C ALA A 450 -0.20 23.88 -23.69
N ASP A 451 -1.27 24.69 -23.70
CA ASP A 451 -1.27 26.06 -24.23
C ASP A 451 -0.73 27.09 -23.24
N ASN A 452 -0.67 26.76 -21.94
CA ASN A 452 -0.17 27.66 -20.89
C ASN A 452 0.59 26.86 -19.82
N PRO A 453 1.78 26.33 -20.15
CA PRO A 453 2.59 25.59 -19.21
C PRO A 453 3.17 26.53 -18.16
N GLN A 454 3.13 26.10 -16.90
CA GLN A 454 3.69 26.81 -15.76
C GLN A 454 4.66 25.90 -15.02
N THR A 455 5.69 26.50 -14.45
CA THR A 455 6.73 25.80 -13.69
C THR A 455 6.98 26.54 -12.38
N ILE A 456 7.07 25.78 -11.30
CA ILE A 456 7.52 26.26 -9.98
C ILE A 456 8.50 25.24 -9.41
N TRP A 457 9.52 25.68 -8.71
CA TRP A 457 10.37 24.77 -7.95
C TRP A 457 10.41 25.14 -6.47
N PHE A 458 10.55 24.11 -5.64
CA PHE A 458 10.66 24.20 -4.19
C PHE A 458 11.95 23.55 -3.74
N GLU A 459 12.71 24.20 -2.88
CA GLU A 459 13.87 23.58 -2.23
C GLU A 459 13.54 23.27 -0.78
N LEU A 460 13.64 21.99 -0.44
CA LEU A 460 13.22 21.47 0.84
C LEU A 460 13.92 20.14 1.16
N PRO A 461 14.25 19.85 2.42
CA PRO A 461 14.88 18.58 2.80
C PRO A 461 14.06 17.35 2.39
N GLN A 462 12.73 17.46 2.42
CA GLN A 462 11.78 16.38 2.11
C GLN A 462 11.33 16.34 0.64
N ALA A 463 12.10 16.86 -0.32
CA ALA A 463 11.67 16.96 -1.72
C ALA A 463 11.27 15.59 -2.31
N GLN A 464 12.01 14.54 -1.93
CA GLN A 464 11.73 13.18 -2.35
C GLN A 464 10.44 12.61 -1.73
N GLU A 465 10.18 12.86 -0.43
CA GLU A 465 8.94 12.45 0.23
C GLU A 465 7.74 13.20 -0.37
N LEU A 466 7.89 14.51 -0.65
CA LEU A 466 6.87 15.31 -1.32
C LEU A 466 6.54 14.74 -2.70
N LEU A 467 7.54 14.38 -3.51
CA LEU A 467 7.35 13.74 -4.81
C LEU A 467 6.50 12.46 -4.67
N TYR A 468 6.93 11.51 -3.83
CA TYR A 468 6.22 10.24 -3.69
C TYR A 468 4.82 10.39 -3.11
N THR A 469 4.64 11.31 -2.16
CA THR A 469 3.32 11.59 -1.58
C THR A 469 2.41 12.21 -2.64
N THR A 470 2.91 13.15 -3.45
CA THR A 470 2.13 13.75 -4.55
C THR A 470 1.68 12.69 -5.56
N VAL A 471 2.61 11.81 -5.99
CA VAL A 471 2.28 10.71 -6.93
C VAL A 471 1.23 9.76 -6.33
N PHE A 472 1.39 9.38 -5.06
CA PHE A 472 0.42 8.53 -4.36
C PHE A 472 -1.00 9.13 -4.33
N LEU A 473 -1.10 10.44 -4.11
CA LEU A 473 -2.40 11.14 -4.09
C LEU A 473 -3.04 11.24 -5.47
N ILE A 474 -2.24 11.44 -6.51
CA ILE A 474 -2.73 11.46 -7.89
C ILE A 474 -3.22 10.07 -8.29
N ASP A 475 -2.43 9.02 -8.06
CA ASP A 475 -2.78 7.64 -8.42
C ASP A 475 -4.02 7.15 -7.67
N SER A 476 -4.19 7.56 -6.41
CA SER A 476 -5.39 7.24 -5.61
C SER A 476 -6.65 7.93 -6.13
N SER A 477 -6.51 9.00 -6.91
CA SER A 477 -7.62 9.76 -7.52
C SER A 477 -7.93 9.33 -8.96
N ALA A 478 -6.98 8.66 -9.63
CA ALA A 478 -7.11 8.22 -11.00
C ALA A 478 -7.60 6.76 -11.06
N SER A 479 -8.70 6.53 -11.78
CA SER A 479 -9.07 5.17 -12.21
C SER A 479 -7.98 4.63 -13.14
N CYS A 480 -7.02 3.89 -12.58
CA CYS A 480 -6.04 3.03 -13.26
C CYS A 480 -5.64 3.49 -14.67
N THR A 481 -4.83 4.54 -14.77
CA THR A 481 -4.08 4.86 -16.00
C THR A 481 -2.64 5.18 -15.63
N GLU A 482 -1.73 4.48 -16.30
CA GLU A 482 -0.29 4.47 -16.10
C GLU A 482 0.31 5.88 -16.22
N TRP A 483 0.93 6.36 -15.14
CA TRP A 483 1.87 7.49 -15.22
C TRP A 483 3.21 6.99 -15.77
N PRO A 484 3.85 7.72 -16.71
CA PRO A 484 5.17 7.37 -17.18
C PRO A 484 6.18 7.55 -16.04
N SER A 485 7.07 6.58 -15.96
CA SER A 485 8.12 6.35 -14.97
C SER A 485 8.71 7.61 -14.32
N ILE A 486 8.82 7.55 -12.99
CA ILE A 486 9.79 8.33 -12.22
C ILE A 486 11.18 7.98 -12.81
N ASN A 487 11.73 8.88 -13.62
CA ASN A 487 13.13 8.84 -14.05
C ASN A 487 13.96 9.77 -13.16
#